data_AF-A0A2N6E0Y5-F1
#
_entry.id   AF-A0A2N6E0Y5-F1
#
_cell.length_a   1.000
_cell.length_b   1.000
_cell.length_c   1.000
_cell.angle_alpha   90.00
_cell.angle_beta   90.00
_cell.angle_gamma   90.00
#
_symmetry.space_group_name_H-M   'P 1'
#
loop_
_entity.id
_entity.type
_entity.pdbx_description
1 polymer ?
#
loop_
_entity_poly.entity_id
_entity_poly.type
_entity_poly.pdbx_seq_one_letter_code
_entity_poly.pdbx_strand_id
1 'polypeptide(L)'
;MSLAVTATSFQTSAEELPQAPGFSILQLAPGLYRLGVTGQFTPGWLARLSAGLSGQQVSIVRGHARRVRAAQWEADFEIEMDPRAGDPRDLDYLSFLRETQAIPESDDLKLSDCQFRPAESGGSGVWVEVQGADKIGFLKKVLKCFALFSLFPCELEIDTVGSDARDRFLLRGIAGAAPSGDAINGLREVLSAYR
;
A
#
# COMPACT_ATOMS: atom_id res chain seq x y z
N MET A 1 14.33 -44.39 -31.46
CA MET A 1 13.91 -44.02 -30.09
C MET A 1 14.56 -42.69 -29.76
N SER A 2 13.81 -41.60 -29.80
CA SER A 2 14.23 -40.29 -29.31
C SER A 2 12.95 -39.59 -28.81
N LEU A 3 12.85 -39.41 -27.49
CA LEU A 3 11.73 -38.74 -26.83
C LEU A 3 12.08 -37.25 -26.77
N ALA A 4 11.40 -36.44 -27.58
CA ALA A 4 11.46 -34.99 -27.45
C ALA A 4 10.54 -34.55 -26.32
N VAL A 5 11.15 -34.02 -25.25
CA VAL A 5 10.46 -33.36 -24.14
C VAL A 5 9.80 -32.09 -24.68
N THR A 6 8.48 -32.07 -24.69
CA THR A 6 7.71 -30.87 -25.03
C THR A 6 7.66 -29.98 -23.79
N ALA A 7 8.35 -28.83 -23.86
CA ALA A 7 8.22 -27.78 -22.87
C ALA A 7 6.81 -27.17 -22.98
N THR A 8 5.96 -27.40 -21.98
CA THR A 8 4.68 -26.73 -21.83
C THR A 8 4.91 -25.28 -21.45
N SER A 9 4.80 -24.37 -22.42
CA SER A 9 4.70 -22.94 -22.17
C SER A 9 3.48 -22.64 -21.29
N PHE A 10 3.70 -22.04 -20.13
CA PHE A 10 2.66 -21.34 -19.39
C PHE A 10 2.29 -20.08 -20.18
N GLN A 11 1.21 -20.15 -20.95
CA GLN A 11 0.52 -18.96 -21.44
C GLN A 11 -0.13 -18.28 -20.24
N THR A 12 0.46 -17.17 -19.79
CA THR A 12 -0.20 -16.21 -18.90
C THR A 12 -1.37 -15.58 -19.66
N SER A 13 -2.54 -16.20 -19.57
CA SER A 13 -3.80 -15.55 -19.95
C SER A 13 -3.96 -14.32 -19.03
N ALA A 14 -4.12 -13.14 -19.63
CA ALA A 14 -4.44 -11.92 -18.90
C ALA A 14 -5.81 -12.10 -18.25
N GLU A 15 -5.83 -12.55 -17.00
CA GLU A 15 -7.02 -12.61 -16.17
C GLU A 15 -7.48 -11.16 -15.96
N GLU A 16 -8.58 -10.78 -16.61
CA GLU A 16 -9.18 -9.46 -16.42
C GLU A 16 -9.50 -9.29 -14.93
N LEU A 17 -8.80 -8.36 -14.27
CA LEU A 17 -9.06 -8.08 -12.87
C LEU A 17 -10.53 -7.69 -12.68
N PRO A 18 -11.21 -8.24 -11.66
CA PRO A 18 -12.61 -7.97 -11.41
C PRO A 18 -12.84 -6.47 -11.20
N GLN A 19 -13.90 -5.91 -11.79
CA GLN A 19 -14.22 -4.49 -11.61
C GLN A 19 -14.68 -4.19 -10.18
N ALA A 20 -15.38 -5.13 -9.53
CA ALA A 20 -15.83 -4.99 -8.17
C ALA A 20 -14.67 -5.25 -7.17
N PRO A 21 -14.62 -4.50 -6.05
CA PRO A 21 -13.79 -4.85 -4.90
C PRO A 21 -13.94 -6.31 -4.46
N GLY A 22 -12.82 -7.01 -4.39
CA GLY A 22 -12.71 -8.36 -3.87
C GLY A 22 -11.52 -8.48 -2.92
N PHE A 23 -11.53 -9.51 -2.10
CA PHE A 23 -10.41 -9.87 -1.24
C PHE A 23 -10.22 -11.39 -1.19
N SER A 24 -9.03 -11.82 -0.82
CA SER A 24 -8.68 -13.19 -0.48
C SER A 24 -7.85 -13.18 0.80
N ILE A 25 -7.97 -14.22 1.62
CA ILE A 25 -7.14 -14.38 2.81
C ILE A 25 -6.63 -15.81 2.92
N LEU A 26 -5.33 -15.95 3.11
CA LEU A 26 -4.64 -17.23 3.26
C LEU A 26 -3.79 -17.21 4.52
N GLN A 27 -3.93 -18.21 5.38
CA GLN A 27 -3.03 -18.36 6.51
C GLN A 27 -1.67 -18.88 6.04
N LEU A 28 -0.59 -18.17 6.36
CA LEU A 28 0.79 -18.54 6.03
C LEU A 28 1.44 -19.31 7.18
N ALA A 29 1.20 -18.85 8.42
CA ALA A 29 1.66 -19.46 9.67
C ALA A 29 0.67 -19.10 10.80
N PRO A 30 0.80 -19.68 12.01
CA PRO A 30 0.02 -19.23 13.17
C PRO A 30 0.20 -17.72 13.41
N GLY A 31 -0.90 -16.95 13.40
CA GLY A 31 -0.89 -15.49 13.58
C GLY A 31 -0.51 -14.66 12.34
N LEU A 32 -0.05 -15.29 11.24
CA LEU A 32 0.41 -14.61 10.03
C LEU A 32 -0.43 -15.01 8.80
N TYR A 33 -0.94 -14.02 8.09
CA TYR A 33 -1.87 -14.21 6.97
C TYR A 33 -1.46 -13.35 5.78
N ARG A 34 -1.79 -13.81 4.57
CA ARG A 34 -1.74 -13.03 3.34
C ARG A 34 -3.13 -12.55 2.99
N LEU A 35 -3.31 -11.24 2.93
CA LEU A 35 -4.51 -10.55 2.46
C LEU A 35 -4.28 -10.05 1.03
N GLY A 36 -4.96 -10.66 0.06
CA GLY A 36 -5.05 -10.16 -1.30
C GLY A 36 -6.24 -9.22 -1.44
N VAL A 37 -6.09 -8.10 -2.15
CA VAL A 37 -7.16 -7.13 -2.41
C VAL A 37 -7.10 -6.72 -3.88
N THR A 38 -8.23 -6.81 -4.60
CA THR A 38 -8.30 -6.44 -6.01
C THR A 38 -9.59 -5.69 -6.30
N GLY A 39 -9.58 -4.80 -7.28
CA GLY A 39 -10.80 -4.09 -7.71
C GLY A 39 -10.58 -2.61 -7.98
N GLN A 40 -11.68 -1.91 -8.25
CA GLN A 40 -11.69 -0.46 -8.33
C GLN A 40 -11.84 0.17 -6.94
N PHE A 41 -10.90 1.03 -6.57
CA PHE A 41 -10.92 1.71 -5.28
C PHE A 41 -10.89 3.22 -5.43
N THR A 42 -11.65 3.91 -4.58
CA THR A 42 -11.60 5.37 -4.50
C THR A 42 -10.29 5.83 -3.84
N PRO A 43 -9.85 7.08 -4.09
CA PRO A 43 -8.68 7.65 -3.42
C PRO A 43 -8.72 7.46 -1.89
N GLY A 44 -7.58 7.16 -1.30
CA GLY A 44 -7.44 6.94 0.14
C GLY A 44 -7.84 5.54 0.64
N TRP A 45 -8.15 4.59 -0.24
CA TRP A 45 -8.52 3.23 0.16
C TRP A 45 -7.49 2.55 1.07
N LEU A 46 -6.20 2.72 0.80
CA LEU A 46 -5.14 2.13 1.62
C LEU A 46 -5.11 2.74 3.02
N ALA A 47 -5.34 4.05 3.13
CA ALA A 47 -5.42 4.71 4.42
C ALA A 47 -6.61 4.20 5.25
N ARG A 48 -7.75 3.91 4.59
CA ARG A 48 -8.92 3.33 5.24
C ARG A 48 -8.73 1.85 5.60
N LEU A 49 -8.14 1.06 4.71
CA LEU A 49 -7.76 -0.32 4.99
C LEU A 49 -6.83 -0.39 6.21
N SER A 50 -5.73 0.37 6.20
CA SER A 50 -4.78 0.44 7.30
C SER A 50 -5.46 0.85 8.60
N ALA A 51 -6.35 1.84 8.57
CA ALA A 51 -7.12 2.25 9.73
C ALA A 51 -8.06 1.16 10.27
N GLY A 52 -8.79 0.48 9.39
CA GLY A 52 -9.69 -0.61 9.76
C GLY A 52 -8.93 -1.77 10.40
N LEU A 53 -7.80 -2.16 9.81
CA LEU A 53 -6.91 -3.19 10.36
C LEU A 53 -6.36 -2.80 11.73
N SER A 54 -5.82 -1.58 11.88
CA SER A 54 -5.34 -1.10 13.18
C SER A 54 -6.45 -1.07 14.23
N GLY A 55 -7.68 -0.72 13.85
CA GLY A 55 -8.86 -0.77 14.74
C GLY A 55 -9.22 -2.18 15.23
N GLN A 56 -8.80 -3.21 14.50
CA GLN A 56 -8.95 -4.63 14.86
C GLN A 56 -7.66 -5.23 15.45
N GLN A 57 -6.67 -4.41 15.82
CA GLN A 57 -5.37 -4.87 16.30
C GLN A 57 -4.63 -5.78 15.31
N VAL A 58 -4.82 -5.52 14.01
CA VAL A 58 -4.11 -6.18 12.92
C VAL A 58 -3.04 -5.24 12.39
N SER A 59 -1.81 -5.74 12.33
CA SER A 59 -0.65 -5.03 11.77
C SER A 59 -0.39 -5.49 10.34
N ILE A 60 0.00 -4.56 9.47
CA ILE A 60 0.56 -4.91 8.15
C ILE A 60 2.07 -5.04 8.36
N VAL A 61 2.63 -6.23 8.17
CA VAL A 61 4.08 -6.45 8.32
C VAL A 61 4.81 -6.27 7.00
N ARG A 62 4.17 -6.64 5.88
CA ARG A 62 4.66 -6.37 4.53
C ARG A 62 3.51 -6.12 3.59
N GLY A 63 3.79 -5.44 2.50
CA GLY A 63 2.81 -5.31 1.45
C GLY A 63 3.38 -4.82 0.15
N HIS A 64 2.68 -5.15 -0.93
CA HIS A 64 2.83 -4.52 -2.22
C HIS A 64 1.46 -4.17 -2.74
N ALA A 65 1.32 -2.99 -3.34
CA ALA A 65 0.14 -2.67 -4.11
C ALA A 65 0.52 -1.90 -5.35
N ARG A 66 -0.11 -2.25 -6.48
CA ARG A 66 0.09 -1.54 -7.74
C ARG A 66 -1.23 -1.22 -8.42
N ARG A 67 -1.25 -0.06 -9.05
CA ARG A 67 -2.36 0.41 -9.85
C ARG A 67 -2.20 -0.11 -11.28
N VAL A 68 -3.10 -0.99 -11.69
CA VAL A 68 -3.04 -1.63 -13.00
C VAL A 68 -3.59 -0.72 -14.09
N ARG A 69 -4.71 -0.02 -13.81
CA ARG A 69 -5.34 0.95 -14.74
C ARG A 69 -6.29 1.87 -14.01
N ALA A 70 -6.33 3.17 -14.32
CA ALA A 70 -7.29 4.12 -13.72
C ALA A 70 -7.40 3.98 -12.18
N ALA A 71 -8.54 3.51 -11.65
CA ALA A 71 -8.78 3.24 -10.24
C ALA A 71 -8.65 1.75 -9.84
N GLN A 72 -8.25 0.88 -10.78
CA GLN A 72 -8.05 -0.54 -10.59
C GLN A 72 -6.71 -0.80 -9.89
N TRP A 73 -6.76 -1.52 -8.78
CA TRP A 73 -5.59 -1.96 -8.04
C TRP A 73 -5.58 -3.48 -7.87
N GLU A 74 -4.37 -3.98 -7.69
CA GLU A 74 -4.09 -5.24 -7.04
C GLU A 74 -3.12 -4.97 -5.87
N ALA A 75 -3.32 -5.68 -4.78
CA ALA A 75 -2.52 -5.55 -3.59
C ALA A 75 -2.42 -6.89 -2.87
N ASP A 76 -1.27 -7.12 -2.26
CA ASP A 76 -0.97 -8.26 -1.42
C ASP A 76 -0.30 -7.74 -0.15
N PHE A 77 -0.88 -8.06 1.00
CA PHE A 77 -0.36 -7.67 2.30
C PHE A 77 -0.12 -8.92 3.16
N GLU A 78 1.05 -9.01 3.77
CA GLU A 78 1.25 -9.87 4.93
C GLU A 78 0.75 -9.11 6.16
N ILE A 79 -0.20 -9.72 6.88
CA ILE A 79 -0.79 -9.16 8.08
C ILE A 79 -0.56 -10.09 9.27
N GLU A 80 -0.31 -9.49 10.42
CA GLU A 80 -0.15 -10.18 11.70
C GLU A 80 -1.28 -9.77 12.65
N MET A 81 -1.83 -10.74 13.37
CA MET A 81 -2.87 -10.52 14.36
C MET A 81 -2.52 -11.28 15.64
N ASP A 82 -2.73 -10.67 16.81
CA ASP A 82 -2.61 -11.37 18.08
C ASP A 82 -3.59 -12.55 18.08
N PRO A 83 -3.14 -13.80 18.33
CA PRO A 83 -4.01 -14.97 18.38
C PRO A 83 -5.17 -14.88 19.39
N ARG A 84 -5.10 -13.96 20.36
CA ARG A 84 -6.15 -13.69 21.35
C ARG A 84 -7.18 -12.67 20.88
N ALA A 85 -6.88 -11.91 19.82
CA ALA A 85 -7.76 -10.87 19.29
C ALA A 85 -8.87 -11.43 18.37
N GLY A 86 -8.72 -12.65 17.87
CA GLY A 86 -9.72 -13.32 17.01
C GLY A 86 -9.10 -13.99 15.79
N ASP A 87 -9.94 -14.34 14.81
CA ASP A 87 -9.51 -14.86 13.52
C ASP A 87 -9.64 -13.77 12.45
N PRO A 88 -8.54 -13.37 11.77
CA PRO A 88 -8.60 -12.34 10.74
C PRO A 88 -9.47 -12.76 9.55
N ARG A 89 -9.82 -14.04 9.38
CA ARG A 89 -10.75 -14.50 8.34
C ARG A 89 -12.19 -14.06 8.56
N ASP A 90 -12.54 -13.66 9.78
CA ASP A 90 -13.89 -13.21 10.15
C ASP A 90 -14.10 -11.70 9.93
N LEU A 91 -13.06 -10.97 9.51
CA LEU A 91 -13.13 -9.52 9.29
C LEU A 91 -13.79 -9.16 7.95
N ASP A 92 -14.64 -8.13 7.95
CA ASP A 92 -15.20 -7.55 6.73
C ASP A 92 -14.22 -6.53 6.11
N TYR A 93 -13.22 -7.05 5.40
CA TYR A 93 -12.21 -6.23 4.71
C TYR A 93 -12.82 -5.24 3.70
N LEU A 94 -13.93 -5.61 3.05
CA LEU A 94 -14.58 -4.73 2.08
C LEU A 94 -15.20 -3.52 2.76
N SER A 95 -15.66 -3.65 4.01
CA SER A 95 -16.13 -2.49 4.79
C SER A 95 -15.02 -1.47 5.04
N PHE A 96 -13.78 -1.91 5.28
CA PHE A 96 -12.64 -1.03 5.52
C PHE A 96 -12.23 -0.24 4.27
N LEU A 97 -12.59 -0.72 3.07
CA LEU A 97 -12.25 -0.04 1.82
C LEU A 97 -13.23 1.10 1.48
N ARG A 98 -14.42 1.11 2.09
CA ARG A 98 -15.51 2.06 1.82
C ARG A 98 -15.31 3.42 2.50
N GLU A 99 -15.84 4.47 1.90
CA GLU A 99 -15.60 5.88 2.24
C GLU A 99 -16.22 6.36 3.58
N THR A 100 -16.80 5.48 4.39
CA THR A 100 -17.67 5.87 5.52
C THR A 100 -17.00 5.94 6.89
N GLN A 101 -15.72 5.60 7.05
CA GLN A 101 -15.05 5.65 8.35
C GLN A 101 -14.26 6.94 8.57
N ALA A 102 -14.62 7.68 9.62
CA ALA A 102 -13.77 8.72 10.18
C ALA A 102 -12.53 8.07 10.81
N ILE A 103 -11.37 8.26 10.19
CA ILE A 103 -10.12 7.67 10.68
C ILE A 103 -9.56 8.58 11.80
N PRO A 104 -9.27 8.09 13.01
CA PRO A 104 -8.62 8.85 14.08
C PRO A 104 -7.33 9.51 13.60
N GLU A 105 -7.09 10.77 13.97
CA GLU A 105 -5.84 11.44 13.68
C GLU A 105 -4.77 11.02 14.69
N SER A 106 -3.57 10.69 14.18
CA SER A 106 -2.37 10.56 14.99
C SER A 106 -1.51 11.79 14.69
N ASP A 107 -1.14 12.52 15.74
CA ASP A 107 -0.36 13.75 15.64
C ASP A 107 1.15 13.54 15.73
N ASP A 108 1.61 12.32 16.02
CA ASP A 108 3.02 12.00 16.31
C ASP A 108 3.76 11.36 15.13
N LEU A 109 3.54 11.84 13.90
CA LEU A 109 4.37 11.39 12.78
C LEU A 109 5.80 11.86 13.02
N LYS A 110 6.72 10.91 13.16
CA LYS A 110 8.16 11.15 13.26
C LYS A 110 8.90 10.26 12.28
N LEU A 111 9.68 10.87 11.41
CA LEU A 111 10.46 10.20 10.39
C LEU A 111 11.93 10.18 10.79
N SER A 112 12.54 9.00 10.84
CA SER A 112 13.99 8.87 10.98
C SER A 112 14.68 9.17 9.65
N ASP A 113 14.10 8.75 8.53
CA ASP A 113 14.62 9.04 7.20
C ASP A 113 13.53 9.31 6.16
N CYS A 114 13.89 10.08 5.14
CA CYS A 114 13.07 10.30 3.96
C CYS A 114 13.94 10.58 2.75
N GLN A 115 13.74 9.80 1.68
CA GLN A 115 14.52 9.88 0.45
C GLN A 115 13.60 9.99 -0.76
N PHE A 116 14.07 10.72 -1.78
CA PHE A 116 13.37 10.92 -3.04
C PHE A 116 14.28 10.49 -4.18
N ARG A 117 13.78 9.65 -5.08
CA ARG A 117 14.51 9.17 -6.26
C ARG A 117 13.62 9.26 -7.49
N PRO A 118 14.15 9.65 -8.66
CA PRO A 118 13.40 9.53 -9.91
C PRO A 118 12.98 8.07 -10.16
N ALA A 119 11.85 7.86 -10.82
CA ALA A 119 11.52 6.53 -11.34
C ALA A 119 12.58 6.09 -12.36
N GLU A 120 12.98 4.82 -12.29
CA GLU A 120 13.94 4.24 -13.25
C GLU A 120 13.33 4.14 -14.66
N SER A 121 14.18 4.05 -15.69
CA SER A 121 13.79 3.69 -17.07
C SER A 121 12.74 4.61 -17.73
N GLY A 122 12.84 5.93 -17.54
CA GLY A 122 12.02 6.91 -18.29
C GLY A 122 10.56 7.00 -17.84
N GLY A 123 10.21 6.39 -16.70
CA GLY A 123 8.89 6.54 -16.09
C GLY A 123 8.64 7.96 -15.55
N SER A 124 7.44 8.49 -15.77
CA SER A 124 7.01 9.76 -15.19
C SER A 124 6.55 9.59 -13.73
N GLY A 125 7.48 9.52 -12.79
CA GLY A 125 7.17 9.40 -11.37
C GLY A 125 8.37 9.64 -10.46
N VAL A 126 8.11 9.72 -9.15
CA VAL A 126 9.14 9.85 -8.11
C VAL A 126 8.90 8.80 -7.04
N TRP A 127 9.92 7.99 -6.77
CA TRP A 127 9.96 7.12 -5.61
C TRP A 127 10.24 7.95 -4.36
N VAL A 128 9.40 7.77 -3.35
CA VAL A 128 9.59 8.31 -2.01
C VAL A 128 9.73 7.15 -1.05
N GLU A 129 10.86 7.08 -0.35
CA GLU A 129 11.08 6.16 0.77
C GLU A 129 10.94 6.94 2.06
N VAL A 130 10.13 6.44 3.00
CA VAL A 130 9.96 7.00 4.33
C VAL A 130 10.31 5.95 5.37
N GLN A 131 11.00 6.37 6.42
CA GLN A 131 11.36 5.51 7.55
C GLN A 131 10.96 6.20 8.85
N GLY A 132 10.45 5.42 9.80
CA GLY A 132 10.07 5.93 11.12
C GLY A 132 9.44 4.84 11.97
N ALA A 133 9.10 5.17 13.22
CA ALA A 133 8.46 4.22 14.11
C ALA A 133 7.10 3.79 13.54
N ASP A 134 6.90 2.49 13.35
CA ASP A 134 5.61 1.94 12.94
C ASP A 134 4.63 2.06 14.10
N LYS A 135 3.68 2.97 13.92
CA LYS A 135 2.61 3.25 14.88
C LYS A 135 1.31 3.39 14.11
N ILE A 136 0.22 3.10 14.81
CA ILE A 136 -1.13 3.31 14.30
C ILE A 136 -1.26 4.74 13.74
N GLY A 137 -1.61 4.83 12.46
CA GLY A 137 -1.78 6.10 11.75
C GLY A 137 -0.56 6.65 11.03
N PHE A 138 0.63 6.01 11.13
CA PHE A 138 1.84 6.39 10.40
C PHE A 138 1.57 6.47 8.89
N LEU A 139 1.21 5.34 8.28
CA LEU A 139 0.93 5.21 6.85
C LEU A 139 -0.15 6.20 6.39
N LYS A 140 -1.21 6.36 7.19
CA LYS A 140 -2.28 7.33 6.93
C LYS A 140 -1.75 8.77 6.82
N LYS A 141 -0.90 9.20 7.77
CA LYS A 141 -0.38 10.58 7.79
C LYS A 141 0.57 10.81 6.60
N VAL A 142 1.40 9.83 6.27
CA VAL A 142 2.27 9.85 5.07
C VAL A 142 1.42 10.03 3.80
N LEU A 143 0.38 9.20 3.62
CA LEU A 143 -0.52 9.29 2.46
C LEU A 143 -1.27 10.64 2.40
N LYS A 144 -1.64 11.23 3.54
CA LYS A 144 -2.22 12.58 3.60
C LYS A 144 -1.23 13.65 3.12
N CYS A 145 0.05 13.54 3.47
CA CYS A 145 1.07 14.47 2.99
C CYS A 145 1.18 14.41 1.46
N PHE A 146 1.12 13.23 0.85
CA PHE A 146 1.12 13.11 -0.61
C PHE A 146 -0.12 13.78 -1.23
N ALA A 147 -1.30 13.51 -0.68
CA ALA A 147 -2.55 14.08 -1.17
C ALA A 147 -2.58 15.62 -1.10
N LEU A 148 -1.95 16.22 -0.08
CA LEU A 148 -1.83 17.69 0.05
C LEU A 148 -1.16 18.33 -1.17
N PHE A 149 -0.21 17.62 -1.79
CA PHE A 149 0.51 18.07 -2.99
C PHE A 149 -0.05 17.48 -4.28
N SER A 150 -1.27 16.92 -4.25
CA SER A 150 -1.90 16.23 -5.39
C SER A 150 -1.03 15.10 -5.97
N LEU A 151 -0.27 14.45 -5.09
CA LEU A 151 0.54 13.27 -5.40
C LEU A 151 -0.16 12.03 -4.88
N PHE A 152 -0.22 11.01 -5.73
CA PHE A 152 -0.91 9.77 -5.44
C PHE A 152 0.01 8.59 -5.74
N PRO A 153 0.12 7.61 -4.82
CA PRO A 153 0.79 6.37 -5.14
C PRO A 153 0.14 5.72 -6.37
N CYS A 154 0.97 5.19 -7.27
CA CYS A 154 0.54 4.21 -8.26
C CYS A 154 1.19 2.85 -8.03
N GLU A 155 2.21 2.79 -7.19
CA GLU A 155 2.82 1.59 -6.67
C GLU A 155 3.33 1.90 -5.26
N LEU A 156 3.31 0.90 -4.39
CA LEU A 156 3.84 1.00 -3.05
C LEU A 156 4.34 -0.34 -2.54
N GLU A 157 5.29 -0.25 -1.63
CA GLU A 157 5.81 -1.35 -0.84
C GLU A 157 5.81 -0.93 0.63
N ILE A 158 5.31 -1.80 1.48
CA ILE A 158 5.27 -1.65 2.92
C ILE A 158 6.17 -2.72 3.52
N ASP A 159 7.04 -2.35 4.45
CA ASP A 159 7.91 -3.29 5.16
C ASP A 159 8.11 -2.79 6.59
N THR A 160 7.59 -3.54 7.56
CA THR A 160 7.80 -3.27 8.99
C THR A 160 8.85 -4.24 9.52
N VAL A 161 9.98 -3.69 9.96
CA VAL A 161 11.08 -4.44 10.57
C VAL A 161 11.14 -4.12 12.05
N GLY A 162 10.61 -5.02 12.89
CA GLY A 162 10.49 -4.77 14.32
C GLY A 162 9.45 -3.69 14.59
N SER A 163 9.89 -2.54 15.09
CA SER A 163 9.02 -1.38 15.36
C SER A 163 9.22 -0.22 14.37
N ASP A 164 9.95 -0.45 13.29
CA ASP A 164 10.26 0.57 12.28
C ASP A 164 9.60 0.22 10.95
N ALA A 165 8.83 1.18 10.42
CA ALA A 165 8.29 1.14 9.07
C ALA A 165 9.33 1.64 8.07
N ARG A 166 9.44 0.95 6.93
CA ARG A 166 10.26 1.34 5.78
C ARG A 166 9.43 1.20 4.52
N ASP A 167 8.67 2.25 4.23
CA ASP A 167 7.70 2.24 3.14
C ASP A 167 8.25 2.96 1.91
N ARG A 168 7.96 2.42 0.73
CA ARG A 168 8.31 3.00 -0.57
C ARG A 168 7.07 3.28 -1.38
N PHE A 169 6.98 4.45 -1.99
CA PHE A 169 5.84 4.85 -2.81
C PHE A 169 6.31 5.43 -4.14
N LEU A 170 5.82 4.89 -5.24
CA LEU A 170 5.95 5.52 -6.54
C LEU A 170 4.81 6.53 -6.71
N LEU A 171 5.15 7.81 -6.63
CA LEU A 171 4.18 8.90 -6.70
C LEU A 171 4.05 9.44 -8.12
N ARG A 172 2.80 9.76 -8.47
CA ARG A 172 2.41 10.47 -9.69
C ARG A 172 1.41 11.58 -9.37
N GLY A 173 1.32 12.56 -10.25
CA GLY A 173 0.29 13.60 -10.19
C GLY A 173 -1.10 13.09 -10.59
N ILE A 174 -2.03 14.04 -10.68
CA ILE A 174 -3.40 13.81 -11.14
C ILE A 174 -3.39 13.08 -12.50
N ALA A 175 -4.29 12.11 -12.66
CA ALA A 175 -4.40 11.29 -13.86
C ALA A 175 -3.11 10.55 -14.28
N GLY A 176 -2.14 10.38 -13.36
CA GLY A 176 -0.88 9.69 -13.64
C GLY A 176 0.19 10.56 -14.30
N ALA A 177 0.00 11.87 -14.35
CA ALA A 177 0.98 12.83 -14.85
C ALA A 177 2.29 12.79 -14.05
N ALA A 178 3.38 13.26 -14.66
CA ALA A 178 4.63 13.47 -13.95
C ALA A 178 4.42 14.47 -12.80
N PRO A 179 4.95 14.22 -11.60
CA PRO A 179 4.98 15.21 -10.53
C PRO A 179 5.66 16.51 -10.99
N SER A 180 5.09 17.67 -10.66
CA SER A 180 5.76 18.96 -10.88
C SER A 180 6.90 19.15 -9.86
N GLY A 181 7.88 19.99 -10.21
CA GLY A 181 8.96 20.36 -9.30
C GLY A 181 8.44 20.96 -8.00
N ASP A 182 7.46 21.87 -8.09
CA ASP A 182 6.85 22.53 -6.92
C ASP A 182 6.14 21.53 -6.00
N ALA A 183 5.42 20.55 -6.55
CA ALA A 183 4.76 19.52 -5.75
C ALA A 183 5.76 18.65 -4.99
N ILE A 184 6.87 18.27 -5.63
CA ILE A 184 7.93 17.48 -5.00
C ILE A 184 8.69 18.30 -3.96
N ASN A 185 8.98 19.56 -4.23
CA ASN A 185 9.66 20.45 -3.28
C ASN A 185 8.79 20.69 -2.05
N GLY A 186 7.51 21.02 -2.23
CA GLY A 186 6.57 21.19 -1.11
C GLY A 186 6.41 19.91 -0.29
N LEU A 187 6.33 18.74 -0.94
CA LEU A 187 6.29 17.47 -0.22
C LEU A 187 7.57 17.23 0.59
N ARG A 188 8.75 17.53 0.01
CA ARG A 188 10.03 17.40 0.71
C ARG A 188 10.09 18.30 1.93
N GLU A 189 9.65 19.55 1.83
CA GLU A 189 9.58 20.50 2.95
C GLU A 189 8.67 19.97 4.06
N VAL A 190 7.45 19.54 3.72
CA VAL A 190 6.51 19.01 4.72
C VAL A 190 7.02 17.75 5.40
N LEU A 191 7.60 16.79 4.66
CA LEU A 191 8.15 15.58 5.28
C LEU A 191 9.39 15.88 6.12
N SER A 192 10.20 16.89 5.76
CA SER A 192 11.36 17.29 6.55
C SER A 192 10.98 17.87 7.91
N ALA A 193 9.80 18.49 8.03
CA ALA A 193 9.27 18.99 9.30
C ALA A 193 8.87 17.88 10.29
N TYR A 194 8.77 16.63 9.83
CA TYR A 194 8.52 15.46 10.68
C TYR A 194 9.80 14.69 11.04
N ARG A 195 10.99 15.16 10.64
CA ARG A 195 12.28 14.58 11.09
C ARG A 195 12.71 15.21 12.40
#